data_AF-A0AAD3MTY9-F1
#
_entry.id   AF-A0AAD3MTY9-F1
#
_cell.length_a   1.000
_cell.length_b   1.000
_cell.length_c   1.000
_cell.angle_alpha   90.00
_cell.angle_beta   90.00
_cell.angle_gamma   90.00
#
_symmetry.space_group_name_H-M   'P 1'
#
loop_
_entity.id
_entity.type
_entity.pdbx_description
1 polymer ?
#
loop_
_entity_poly.entity_id
_entity_poly.type
_entity_poly.pdbx_seq_one_letter_code
_entity_poly.pdbx_strand_id
1 'polypeptide(L)' 'EFLDLLGQRVRLKGFTKYRAQLDNKTDSTGTHSLYTTYKDYELMFHVSTMLPYTPNNRQQGLDLTWY' A
#
# COMPACT_ATOMS: atom_id res chain seq x y z
N GLU A 1 2.55 3.90 16.24
CA GLU A 1 1.38 3.33 16.94
C GLU A 1 0.10 3.44 16.10
N PHE A 2 -0.93 2.66 16.44
CA PHE A 2 -2.02 2.16 15.58
C PHE A 2 -1.56 1.38 14.33
N LEU A 3 -0.87 2.02 13.39
CA LEU A 3 -0.44 1.35 12.14
C LEU A 3 0.50 0.17 12.40
N ASP A 4 1.33 0.26 13.44
CA ASP A 4 2.24 -0.81 13.85
C ASP A 4 1.48 -2.04 14.41
N LEU A 5 0.21 -1.87 14.80
CA LEU A 5 -0.66 -2.99 15.21
C LEU A 5 -1.23 -3.76 14.01
N LEU A 6 -1.32 -3.11 12.84
CA LEU A 6 -1.90 -3.70 11.63
C LEU A 6 -0.90 -4.54 10.84
N GLY A 7 0.37 -4.16 10.85
CA GLY A 7 1.41 -4.88 10.14
C GLY A 7 2.75 -4.18 10.14
N GLN A 8 3.70 -4.81 9.47
CA GLN A 8 5.04 -4.28 9.30
C GLN A 8 5.06 -3.29 8.13
N ARG A 9 5.70 -2.14 8.33
CA ARG A 9 6.03 -1.23 7.22
C ARG A 9 7.07 -1.90 6.31
N VAL A 10 6.72 -2.06 5.03
CA VAL A 10 7.58 -2.66 4.01
C VAL A 10 7.83 -1.69 2.86
N ARG A 11 9.05 -1.72 2.30
CA ARG A 11 9.38 -1.01 1.06
C ARG A 11 8.75 -1.76 -0.10
N LEU A 12 8.02 -1.05 -0.97
CA LEU A 12 7.38 -1.66 -2.14
C LEU A 12 8.38 -2.00 -3.24
N LYS A 13 9.36 -1.12 -3.50
CA LYS A 13 10.39 -1.38 -4.51
C LYS A 13 11.18 -2.65 -4.20
N GLY A 14 11.13 -3.61 -5.11
CA GLY A 14 11.76 -4.92 -4.94
C GLY A 14 11.02 -5.87 -3.99
N PHE A 15 9.83 -5.52 -3.49
CA PHE A 15 9.02 -6.42 -2.68
C PHE A 15 8.52 -7.60 -3.53
N THR A 16 8.78 -8.82 -3.06
CA THR A 16 8.54 -10.07 -3.83
C THR A 16 7.33 -10.86 -3.34
N LYS A 17 6.74 -10.48 -2.21
CA LYS A 17 5.55 -11.14 -1.64
C LYS A 17 4.25 -10.55 -2.19
N TYR A 18 3.09 -11.03 -1.71
CA TYR A 18 1.79 -10.50 -2.12
C TYR A 18 1.69 -8.99 -1.90
N ARG A 19 1.32 -8.27 -2.97
CA ARG A 19 1.40 -6.80 -3.01
C ARG A 19 0.09 -6.10 -3.37
N ALA A 20 -1.02 -6.82 -3.47
CA ALA A 20 -2.35 -6.25 -3.78
C ALA A 20 -2.29 -5.14 -4.85
N GLN A 21 -1.67 -5.46 -5.99
CA GLN A 21 -1.45 -4.57 -7.15
C GLN A 21 -0.56 -3.33 -6.94
N LEU A 22 -0.06 -3.05 -5.74
CA LEU A 22 0.90 -1.97 -5.52
C LEU A 22 2.18 -2.19 -6.34
N ASP A 23 2.65 -1.13 -7.00
CA ASP A 23 3.83 -1.13 -7.83
C ASP A 23 5.11 -1.40 -7.02
N ASN A 24 5.94 -2.29 -7.52
CA ASN A 24 7.22 -2.67 -6.92
C ASN A 24 8.44 -2.28 -7.76
N LYS A 25 8.28 -1.47 -8.82
CA LYS A 25 9.34 -1.11 -9.76
C LYS A 25 9.66 0.38 -9.77
N THR A 26 8.64 1.23 -9.87
CA THR A 26 8.76 2.66 -10.20
C THR A 26 8.24 3.61 -9.12
N ASP A 27 7.74 3.08 -8.00
CA ASP A 27 7.12 3.81 -6.88
C ASP A 27 5.80 4.53 -7.27
N SER A 28 5.14 4.10 -8.35
CA SER A 28 3.94 4.78 -8.87
C SER A 28 2.72 4.69 -7.96
N THR A 29 2.71 3.73 -7.01
CA THR A 29 1.66 3.57 -6.00
C THR A 29 2.20 3.82 -4.58
N GLY A 30 3.24 4.65 -4.45
CA GLY A 30 3.85 4.98 -3.16
C GLY A 30 5.12 4.20 -2.90
N THR A 31 5.83 4.57 -1.84
CA THR A 31 7.14 3.96 -1.53
C THR A 31 7.04 2.81 -0.53
N HIS A 32 6.06 2.86 0.37
CA HIS A 32 5.89 1.90 1.44
C HIS A 32 4.42 1.56 1.60
N SER A 33 4.18 0.40 2.21
CA SER A 33 2.87 0.06 2.73
C SER A 33 3.01 -0.78 4.01
N LEU A 34 1.89 -1.27 4.54
CA LEU A 34 1.85 -2.24 5.63
C LEU A 34 1.53 -3.62 5.10
N TYR A 35 2.29 -4.60 5.56
CA TYR A 35 2.14 -6.00 5.22
C TYR A 35 2.12 -6.85 6.50
N THR A 36 1.26 -7.86 6.54
CA THR A 36 1.24 -8.85 7.62
C THR A 36 0.79 -10.21 7.09
N THR A 37 0.98 -11.24 7.91
CA THR A 37 0.45 -12.58 7.65
C THR A 37 -0.47 -12.99 8.79
N TYR A 38 -1.64 -13.53 8.48
CA TYR A 38 -2.59 -14.03 9.48
C TYR A 38 -3.25 -15.31 9.00
N LYS A 39 -3.14 -16.40 9.77
CA LYS A 39 -3.67 -17.72 9.42
C LYS A 39 -3.31 -18.15 7.99
N ASP A 40 -2.04 -18.05 7.65
CA ASP A 40 -1.48 -18.37 6.31
C ASP A 40 -1.96 -17.47 5.16
N TYR A 41 -2.75 -16.44 5.43
CA TYR A 41 -3.08 -15.40 4.45
C TYR A 41 -2.08 -14.26 4.50
N GLU A 42 -1.71 -13.76 3.33
CA GLU A 42 -0.92 -12.53 3.18
C GLU A 42 -1.88 -11.34 3.02
N LEU A 43 -1.66 -10.29 3.81
CA LEU A 43 -2.44 -9.06 3.77
C LEU A 43 -1.52 -7.91 3.39
N MET A 44 -1.93 -7.15 2.37
CA MET A 44 -1.32 -5.90 1.98
C MET A 44 -2.35 -4.79 2.16
N PHE A 45 -2.06 -3.82 3.02
CA PHE A 45 -2.96 -2.70 3.26
C PHE A 45 -2.77 -1.62 2.19
N HIS A 46 -3.83 -0.90 1.85
CA HIS A 46 -3.73 0.37 1.14
C HIS A 46 -3.94 1.48 2.17
N VAL A 47 -2.86 2.16 2.55
CA VAL A 47 -2.90 3.26 3.51
C VAL A 47 -2.90 4.56 2.72
N SER A 48 -4.00 5.33 2.76
CA SER A 48 -4.18 6.54 1.95
C SER A 48 -3.03 7.54 2.10
N THR A 49 -2.50 7.72 3.32
CA THR A 49 -1.37 8.61 3.60
C THR A 49 -0.02 8.09 3.12
N MET A 50 0.05 6.85 2.60
CA MET A 50 1.25 6.26 1.98
C MET A 50 1.16 6.16 0.46
N LEU A 51 0.00 6.50 -0.12
CA LEU A 51 -0.19 6.57 -1.57
C LEU A 51 0.21 7.98 -2.09
N PRO A 52 0.62 8.10 -3.37
CA PRO A 52 0.98 9.38 -3.94
C PRO A 52 -0.22 10.34 -3.96
N TYR A 53 0.00 11.60 -3.62
CA TYR A 53 -1.03 12.63 -3.64
C TYR A 53 -1.08 13.35 -5.00
N THR A 54 -2.28 13.55 -5.53
CA THR A 54 -2.57 14.26 -6.78
C THR A 54 -3.42 15.50 -6.46
N PRO A 55 -2.83 16.72 -6.44
CA PRO A 55 -3.49 17.93 -5.96
C PRO A 55 -4.83 18.28 -6.65
N ASN A 56 -4.98 17.90 -7.92
CA ASN A 56 -6.16 18.23 -8.72
C ASN A 56 -7.22 17.10 -8.76
N ASN A 57 -6.99 15.99 -8.07
CA ASN A 57 -7.98 14.92 -7.98
C ASN A 57 -8.79 15.05 -6.67
N ARG A 58 -9.89 15.82 -6.71
CA ARG A 58 -10.81 15.98 -5.56
C ARG A 58 -11.43 14.65 -5.10
N GLN A 59 -11.48 13.64 -5.97
CA GLN A 59 -12.02 12.31 -5.68
C GLN A 59 -10.98 11.34 -5.09
N GLN A 60 -9.71 11.72 -4.96
CA GLN A 60 -8.64 10.83 -4.50
C GLN A 60 -8.86 10.25 -3.09
N GLY A 61 -9.77 10.82 -2.29
CA GLY A 61 -10.23 10.18 -1.05
C GLY A 61 -11.01 8.87 -1.24
N LEU A 62 -11.43 8.53 -2.47
CA LEU A 62 -12.30 7.39 -2.80
C LEU A 62 -11.71 6.45 -3.87
N ASP A 63 -10.63 6.84 -4.54
CA ASP A 63 -10.11 6.10 -5.69
C ASP A 63 -9.00 5.11 -5.27
N LEU A 64 -9.40 4.08 -4.53
CA LEU A 64 -8.59 2.86 -4.32
C LEU A 64 -8.98 1.76 -5.32
N THR A 65 -9.68 2.14 -6.39
CA THR A 65 -10.36 1.21 -7.29
C THR A 65 -9.87 1.35 -8.74
N TRP A 66 -9.06 0.36 -9.13
CA TRP A 66 -8.95 -0.22 -10.47
C TRP A 66 -8.08 0.49 -11.52
N TYR A 67 -6.87 -0.04 -11.71
CA TYR A 67 -6.43 -0.62 -12.99
C TYR A 67 -5.64 -1.92 -12.72
#